data_AF-A0A1X2G7H1-F1
#
_entry.id   AF-A0A1X2G7H1-F1
#
_cell.length_a   1.000
_cell.length_b   1.000
_cell.length_c   1.000
_cell.angle_alpha   90.00
_cell.angle_beta   90.00
_cell.angle_gamma   90.00
#
_symmetry.space_group_name_H-M   'P 1'
#
loop_
_entity.id
_entity.type
_entity.pdbx_description
1 polymer ?
#
loop_
_entity_poly.entity_id
_entity_poly.type
_entity_poly.pdbx_seq_one_letter_code
_entity_poly.pdbx_strand_id
1 'polypeptide(L)'
;MGAPGSGKGTHTPSILRARGITNPPISVSQLLQTPECKELINQGQMISDRYVIELILHAMLQGDPDVGVLLDGFPRTEIQVEALRLLHDKMLELRREFWDTPRRDQFPRPVFRICVLYVDEEISVHRQLSRGRKIREHNIEVKKTGQGVRWEERVTDNNETLIRERYQIFKGKSSHAVISHECNPPFFSLAHYGSLLKLSKLFPFHLINATGTIKEVMQIILKEFEYQSSLELDSETFDSISHIPVASQIGIHARQDLINRLEHYQQIDPKLLHDVITFIDGRVMPLINRHSISGHANFRSEDPRLSNPLFVDMTMDVLSERGYHVNFDQRVHDVPVRFDVKTGKIDLERHYTYVLNIDFPKHYIRALEQKFD
;
A
#
# COMPACT_ATOMS: atom_id res chain seq x y z
N MET A 1 12.61 -6.65 -8.74
CA MET A 1 14.06 -6.96 -8.89
C MET A 1 14.80 -6.77 -7.57
N GLY A 2 16.08 -7.16 -7.49
CA GLY A 2 16.89 -6.95 -6.28
C GLY A 2 18.07 -7.90 -6.15
N ALA A 3 19.01 -7.55 -5.27
CA ALA A 3 20.25 -8.29 -5.07
C ALA A 3 19.98 -9.74 -4.60
N PRO A 4 20.91 -10.69 -4.80
CA PRO A 4 20.90 -11.94 -4.04
C PRO A 4 20.75 -11.65 -2.53
N GLY A 5 19.97 -12.47 -1.81
CA GLY A 5 19.76 -12.26 -0.35
C GLY A 5 18.84 -11.09 0.06
N SER A 6 18.28 -10.32 -0.87
CA SER A 6 17.39 -9.17 -0.56
C SER A 6 15.96 -9.54 -0.12
N GLY A 7 15.56 -10.81 -0.16
CA GLY A 7 14.23 -11.24 0.29
C GLY A 7 13.09 -11.09 -0.72
N LYS A 8 13.38 -10.91 -2.03
CA LYS A 8 12.37 -10.79 -3.11
C LYS A 8 11.19 -11.75 -2.96
N GLY A 9 11.46 -13.06 -2.98
CA GLY A 9 10.41 -14.09 -2.92
C GLY A 9 9.59 -14.04 -1.63
N THR A 10 10.15 -13.54 -0.53
CA THR A 10 9.43 -13.34 0.73
C THR A 10 8.42 -12.20 0.63
N HIS A 11 8.75 -11.15 -0.11
CA HIS A 11 7.91 -9.95 -0.23
C HIS A 11 6.89 -10.03 -1.37
N THR A 12 7.13 -10.86 -2.41
CA THR A 12 6.26 -10.99 -3.58
C THR A 12 4.77 -11.19 -3.24
N PRO A 13 4.36 -12.14 -2.36
CA PRO A 13 2.94 -12.36 -2.08
C PRO A 13 2.24 -11.15 -1.45
N SER A 14 2.95 -10.42 -0.59
CA SER A 14 2.41 -9.22 0.05
C SER A 14 2.34 -8.04 -0.92
N ILE A 15 3.31 -7.91 -1.83
CA ILE A 15 3.29 -6.90 -2.90
C ILE A 15 2.08 -7.11 -3.82
N LEU A 16 1.85 -8.36 -4.25
CA LEU A 16 0.69 -8.72 -5.06
C LEU A 16 -0.61 -8.31 -4.36
N ARG A 17 -0.76 -8.70 -3.09
CA ARG A 17 -1.95 -8.37 -2.28
C ARG A 17 -2.15 -6.86 -2.12
N ALA A 18 -1.08 -6.12 -1.81
CA ALA A 18 -1.15 -4.67 -1.62
C ALA A 18 -1.49 -3.92 -2.91
N ARG A 19 -1.16 -4.49 -4.07
CA ARG A 19 -1.46 -3.93 -5.39
C ARG A 19 -2.74 -4.49 -6.02
N GLY A 20 -3.45 -5.38 -5.34
CA GLY A 20 -4.63 -6.03 -5.90
C GLY A 20 -4.34 -6.95 -7.10
N ILE A 21 -3.08 -7.34 -7.31
CA ILE A 21 -2.68 -8.21 -8.42
C ILE A 21 -2.99 -9.66 -8.04
N THR A 22 -3.97 -10.27 -8.68
CA THR A 22 -4.37 -11.67 -8.42
C THR A 22 -3.67 -12.68 -9.32
N ASN A 23 -3.11 -12.24 -10.45
CA ASN A 23 -2.29 -13.08 -11.31
C ASN A 23 -1.06 -13.61 -10.55
N PRO A 24 -0.66 -14.88 -10.78
CA PRO A 24 0.55 -15.42 -10.17
C PRO A 24 1.78 -14.65 -10.67
N PRO A 25 2.82 -14.51 -9.82
CA PRO A 25 4.03 -13.82 -10.23
C PRO A 25 4.76 -14.64 -11.30
N ILE A 26 5.18 -13.98 -12.37
CA ILE A 26 5.97 -14.62 -13.42
C ILE A 26 7.44 -14.56 -13.01
N SER A 27 7.98 -15.69 -12.55
CA SER A 27 9.40 -15.80 -12.19
C SER A 27 10.22 -16.32 -13.37
N VAL A 28 11.20 -15.54 -13.84
CA VAL A 28 12.09 -15.95 -14.94
C VAL A 28 12.78 -17.28 -14.62
N SER A 29 13.21 -17.49 -13.37
CA SER A 29 13.80 -18.77 -12.97
C SER A 29 12.86 -19.96 -13.05
N GLN A 30 11.54 -19.75 -12.91
CA GLN A 30 10.54 -20.82 -13.05
C GLN A 30 10.20 -21.10 -14.51
N LEU A 31 10.31 -20.10 -15.39
CA LEU A 31 10.14 -20.29 -16.83
C LEU A 31 11.29 -21.08 -17.46
N LEU A 32 12.49 -21.02 -16.88
CA LEU A 32 13.72 -21.63 -17.43
C LEU A 32 14.01 -23.02 -16.84
N GLN A 33 12.98 -23.85 -16.66
CA GLN A 33 13.09 -25.15 -15.98
C GLN A 33 13.32 -26.35 -16.92
N THR A 34 13.35 -26.13 -18.24
CA THR A 34 13.60 -27.22 -19.21
C THR A 34 15.01 -27.80 -19.03
N PRO A 35 15.24 -29.08 -19.37
CA PRO A 35 16.56 -29.70 -19.25
C PRO A 35 17.66 -28.92 -19.97
N GLU A 36 17.36 -28.38 -21.16
CA GLU A 36 18.28 -27.60 -21.98
C GLU A 36 18.63 -26.27 -21.31
N CYS A 37 17.62 -25.57 -20.77
CA CYS A 37 17.83 -24.34 -20.00
C CYS A 37 18.72 -24.62 -18.77
N LYS A 38 18.45 -25.72 -18.06
CA LYS A 38 19.24 -26.12 -16.89
C LYS A 38 20.67 -26.45 -17.26
N GLU A 39 20.88 -27.15 -18.37
CA GLU A 39 22.22 -27.49 -18.85
C GLU A 39 23.01 -26.24 -19.22
N LEU A 40 22.43 -25.31 -19.99
CA LEU A 40 23.03 -24.03 -20.32
C LEU A 40 23.39 -23.22 -19.06
N ILE A 41 22.46 -23.13 -18.10
CA ILE A 41 22.68 -22.43 -16.82
C ILE A 41 23.80 -23.09 -16.02
N ASN A 42 23.84 -24.43 -15.96
CA ASN A 42 24.86 -25.18 -15.23
C ASN A 42 26.25 -25.04 -15.87
N GLN A 43 26.31 -24.89 -17.19
CA GLN A 43 27.54 -24.57 -17.94
C GLN A 43 27.95 -23.09 -17.83
N GLY A 44 27.20 -22.27 -17.10
CA GLY A 44 27.45 -20.84 -16.97
C GLY A 44 27.11 -20.03 -18.22
N GLN A 45 26.42 -20.64 -19.20
CA GLN A 45 26.00 -19.96 -20.41
C GLN A 45 24.73 -19.14 -20.16
N MET A 46 24.66 -17.97 -20.79
CA MET A 46 23.48 -17.11 -20.70
C MET A 46 22.42 -17.56 -21.71
N ILE A 47 21.19 -17.68 -21.23
CA ILE A 47 20.03 -17.89 -22.10
C ILE A 47 19.76 -16.59 -22.86
N SER A 48 19.51 -16.70 -24.17
CA SER A 48 19.34 -15.52 -25.03
C SER A 48 18.18 -14.63 -24.59
N ASP A 49 18.37 -13.31 -24.69
CA ASP A 49 17.35 -12.33 -24.33
C ASP A 49 16.05 -12.52 -25.11
N ARG A 50 16.15 -12.86 -26.40
CA ARG A 50 15.00 -13.18 -27.27
C ARG A 50 14.13 -14.27 -26.64
N TYR A 51 14.74 -15.38 -26.24
CA TYR A 51 14.00 -16.52 -25.68
C TYR A 51 13.36 -16.16 -24.34
N VAL A 52 14.06 -15.42 -23.48
CA VAL A 52 13.50 -14.95 -22.21
C VAL A 52 12.30 -14.03 -22.42
N ILE A 53 12.39 -13.09 -23.36
CA ILE A 53 11.30 -12.15 -23.69
C ILE A 53 10.08 -12.92 -24.22
N GLU A 54 10.30 -13.86 -25.13
CA GLU A 54 9.23 -14.70 -25.71
C GLU A 54 8.47 -15.48 -24.62
N LEU A 55 9.19 -16.14 -23.71
CA LEU A 55 8.59 -16.87 -22.59
C LEU A 55 7.77 -15.96 -21.67
N ILE A 56 8.28 -14.75 -21.38
CA ILE A 56 7.56 -13.78 -20.54
C ILE A 56 6.28 -13.32 -21.23
N LEU A 57 6.34 -12.95 -22.51
CA LEU A 57 5.16 -12.52 -23.25
C LEU A 57 4.09 -13.62 -23.32
N HIS A 58 4.49 -14.86 -23.58
CA HIS A 58 3.57 -15.99 -23.54
C HIS A 58 2.96 -16.19 -22.15
N ALA A 59 3.75 -16.10 -21.08
CA ALA A 59 3.25 -16.22 -19.72
C ALA A 59 2.27 -15.09 -19.35
N MET A 60 2.52 -13.86 -19.81
CA MET A 60 1.61 -12.73 -19.61
C MET A 60 0.26 -12.96 -20.31
N LEU A 61 0.26 -13.57 -21.50
CA LEU A 61 -0.97 -13.89 -22.25
C LEU A 61 -1.82 -15.00 -21.61
N GLN A 62 -1.28 -15.77 -20.67
CA GLN A 62 -2.05 -16.77 -19.92
C GLN A 62 -2.75 -16.19 -18.68
N GLY A 63 -2.41 -14.96 -18.28
CA GLY A 63 -3.00 -14.28 -17.13
C GLY A 63 -4.27 -13.51 -17.48
N ASP A 64 -4.96 -13.05 -16.44
CA ASP A 64 -6.08 -12.11 -16.58
C ASP A 64 -5.55 -10.72 -16.99
N PRO A 65 -5.94 -10.19 -18.16
CA PRO A 65 -5.45 -8.89 -18.63
C PRO A 65 -5.89 -7.71 -17.73
N ASP A 66 -6.95 -7.86 -16.94
CA ASP A 66 -7.54 -6.75 -16.18
C ASP A 66 -6.85 -6.48 -14.84
N VAL A 67 -6.03 -7.44 -14.35
CA VAL A 67 -5.50 -7.41 -12.97
C VAL A 67 -3.99 -7.17 -12.91
N GLY A 68 -3.33 -7.05 -14.06
CA GLY A 68 -1.89 -6.80 -14.17
C GLY A 68 -1.02 -7.99 -13.74
N VAL A 69 0.31 -7.85 -13.76
CA VAL A 69 1.23 -8.96 -13.46
C VAL A 69 2.51 -8.48 -12.81
N LEU A 70 3.09 -9.31 -11.94
CA LEU A 70 4.40 -9.07 -11.33
C LEU A 70 5.46 -9.95 -12.00
N LEU A 71 6.46 -9.31 -12.60
CA LEU A 71 7.62 -9.99 -13.17
C LEU A 71 8.77 -10.04 -12.14
N ASP A 72 9.21 -11.25 -11.76
CA ASP A 72 10.38 -11.44 -10.90
C ASP A 72 11.61 -11.89 -11.71
N GLY A 73 12.65 -11.07 -11.63
CA GLY A 73 13.92 -11.33 -12.29
C GLY A 73 14.01 -10.83 -13.72
N PHE A 74 13.13 -9.93 -14.15
CA PHE A 74 13.17 -9.23 -15.44
C PHE A 74 12.96 -7.71 -15.23
N PRO A 75 13.58 -6.83 -16.04
CA PRO A 75 14.64 -7.10 -17.02
C PRO A 75 16.05 -7.11 -16.39
N ARG A 76 16.99 -7.87 -16.96
CA ARG A 76 18.37 -8.05 -16.49
C ARG A 76 19.44 -7.44 -17.41
N THR A 77 19.12 -7.28 -18.68
CA THR A 77 20.03 -6.78 -19.71
C THR A 77 19.44 -5.54 -20.38
N GLU A 78 20.29 -4.76 -21.04
CA GLU A 78 19.84 -3.55 -21.74
C GLU A 78 18.88 -3.87 -22.90
N ILE A 79 19.05 -5.03 -23.53
CA ILE A 79 18.15 -5.53 -24.59
C ILE A 79 16.76 -5.81 -24.00
N GLN A 80 16.70 -6.42 -22.81
CA GLN A 80 15.43 -6.66 -22.12
C GLN A 80 14.75 -5.34 -21.70
N VAL A 81 15.54 -4.34 -21.26
CA VAL A 81 15.01 -2.99 -20.98
C VAL A 81 14.44 -2.34 -22.23
N GLU A 82 15.13 -2.47 -23.36
CA GLU A 82 14.66 -1.94 -24.64
C GLU A 82 13.37 -2.63 -25.09
N ALA A 83 13.27 -3.95 -24.95
CA ALA A 83 12.06 -4.69 -25.24
C ALA A 83 10.86 -4.23 -24.38
N LEU A 84 11.10 -3.95 -23.10
CA LEU A 84 10.07 -3.42 -22.19
C LEU A 84 9.61 -2.01 -22.63
N ARG A 85 10.53 -1.15 -23.09
CA ARG A 85 10.20 0.16 -23.67
C ARG A 85 9.35 0.02 -24.93
N LEU A 86 9.75 -0.84 -25.86
CA LEU A 86 9.01 -1.06 -27.11
C LEU A 86 7.61 -1.61 -26.85
N LEU A 87 7.45 -2.51 -25.88
CA LEU A 87 6.14 -3.01 -25.46
C LEU A 87 5.25 -1.87 -24.92
N HIS A 88 5.78 -1.06 -24.01
CA HIS A 88 5.07 0.09 -23.45
C HIS A 88 4.64 1.08 -24.54
N ASP A 89 5.55 1.43 -25.46
CA ASP A 89 5.27 2.35 -26.55
C ASP A 89 4.19 1.79 -27.50
N LYS A 90 4.22 0.48 -27.76
CA LYS A 90 3.19 -0.17 -28.58
C LYS A 90 1.82 -0.17 -27.90
N MET A 91 1.77 -0.37 -26.58
CA MET A 91 0.51 -0.27 -25.82
C MET A 91 -0.06 1.16 -25.86
N LEU A 92 0.79 2.18 -25.77
CA LEU A 92 0.35 3.58 -25.93
C LEU A 92 -0.13 3.89 -27.35
N GLU A 93 0.54 3.36 -28.36
CA GLU A 93 0.12 3.49 -29.76
C GLU A 93 -1.27 2.89 -29.97
N LEU A 94 -1.49 1.65 -29.53
CA LEU A 94 -2.79 0.98 -29.63
C LEU A 94 -3.88 1.73 -28.85
N ARG A 95 -3.58 2.24 -27.65
CA ARG A 95 -4.51 3.08 -26.90
C ARG A 95 -4.94 4.32 -27.67
N ARG A 96 -4.01 5.02 -28.34
CA ARG A 96 -4.33 6.18 -29.18
C ARG A 96 -5.17 5.79 -30.39
N GLU A 97 -4.83 4.69 -31.04
CA GLU A 97 -5.54 4.17 -32.21
C GLU A 97 -7.01 3.84 -31.89
N PHE A 98 -7.26 3.20 -30.74
CA PHE A 98 -8.60 2.75 -30.36
C PHE A 98 -9.37 3.72 -29.44
N TRP A 99 -8.85 4.93 -29.20
CA TRP A 99 -9.40 5.87 -28.21
C TRP A 99 -10.87 6.24 -28.46
N ASP A 100 -11.23 6.56 -29.70
CA ASP A 100 -12.58 6.96 -30.09
C ASP A 100 -13.46 5.79 -30.57
N THR A 101 -13.06 4.56 -30.24
CA THR A 101 -13.77 3.34 -30.66
C THR A 101 -14.48 2.67 -29.47
N PRO A 102 -15.50 1.82 -29.73
CA PRO A 102 -16.10 0.99 -28.68
C PRO A 102 -15.12 0.03 -27.98
N ARG A 103 -13.90 -0.12 -28.49
CA ARG A 103 -12.85 -0.97 -27.91
C ARG A 103 -11.92 -0.22 -26.95
N ARG A 104 -12.14 1.08 -26.70
CA ARG A 104 -11.30 1.91 -25.81
C ARG A 104 -10.94 1.23 -24.49
N ASP A 105 -11.90 0.55 -23.88
CA ASP A 105 -11.72 -0.11 -22.58
C ASP A 105 -10.77 -1.32 -22.64
N GLN A 106 -10.59 -1.93 -23.82
CA GLN A 106 -9.63 -3.02 -24.04
C GLN A 106 -8.18 -2.51 -24.14
N PHE A 107 -7.97 -1.20 -24.24
CA PHE A 107 -6.65 -0.56 -24.39
C PHE A 107 -6.41 0.47 -23.27
N PRO A 108 -6.32 0.02 -22.00
CA PRO A 108 -6.05 0.90 -20.87
C PRO A 108 -4.65 1.55 -20.98
N ARG A 109 -4.43 2.60 -20.20
CA ARG A 109 -3.10 3.23 -20.12
C ARG A 109 -2.12 2.22 -19.51
N PRO A 110 -0.99 1.88 -20.18
CA PRO A 110 -0.01 0.98 -19.61
C PRO A 110 0.63 1.60 -18.37
N VAL A 111 0.71 0.83 -17.28
CA VAL A 111 1.37 1.25 -16.02
C VAL A 111 2.49 0.27 -15.70
N PHE A 112 3.73 0.72 -15.89
CA PHE A 112 4.93 -0.09 -15.66
C PHE A 112 5.63 0.44 -14.42
N ARG A 113 5.92 -0.43 -13.45
CA ARG A 113 6.53 -0.05 -12.18
C ARG A 113 7.75 -0.91 -11.90
N ILE A 114 8.86 -0.27 -11.60
CA ILE A 114 10.12 -0.95 -11.31
C ILE A 114 10.42 -0.82 -9.82
N CYS A 115 10.51 -1.96 -9.14
CA CYS A 115 10.90 -2.02 -7.73
C CYS A 115 12.18 -2.83 -7.60
N VAL A 116 13.18 -2.26 -6.93
CA VAL A 116 14.50 -2.85 -6.70
C VAL A 116 14.76 -2.94 -5.22
N LEU A 117 14.85 -4.17 -4.69
CA LEU A 117 15.30 -4.40 -3.33
C LEU A 117 16.83 -4.42 -3.27
N TYR A 118 17.41 -3.42 -2.61
CA TYR A 118 18.84 -3.32 -2.36
C TYR A 118 19.17 -3.79 -0.94
N VAL A 119 20.29 -4.50 -0.80
CA VAL A 119 20.86 -4.88 0.48
C VAL A 119 22.38 -4.82 0.34
N ASP A 120 23.08 -4.48 1.41
CA ASP A 120 24.54 -4.42 1.41
C ASP A 120 25.16 -5.81 1.20
N GLU A 121 26.37 -5.82 0.65
CA GLU A 121 27.07 -7.05 0.26
C GLU A 121 27.28 -8.00 1.44
N GLU A 122 27.78 -7.48 2.55
CA GLU A 122 28.02 -8.26 3.77
C GLU A 122 26.72 -8.88 4.31
N ILE A 123 25.62 -8.12 4.27
CA ILE A 123 24.32 -8.61 4.72
C ILE A 123 23.78 -9.66 3.75
N SER A 124 23.95 -9.47 2.44
CA SER A 124 23.63 -10.46 1.42
C SER A 124 24.41 -11.76 1.61
N VAL A 125 25.72 -11.69 1.86
CA VAL A 125 26.59 -12.83 2.16
C VAL A 125 26.10 -13.55 3.41
N HIS A 126 25.93 -12.81 4.51
CA HIS A 126 25.47 -13.37 5.78
C HIS A 126 24.11 -14.07 5.65
N ARG A 127 23.14 -13.45 4.97
CA ARG A 127 21.80 -14.03 4.76
C ARG A 127 21.85 -15.32 3.94
N GLN A 128 22.68 -15.38 2.90
CA GLN A 128 22.81 -16.55 2.04
C GLN A 128 23.52 -17.70 2.75
N LEU A 129 24.61 -17.43 3.47
CA LEU A 129 25.29 -18.43 4.31
C LEU A 129 24.38 -18.95 5.43
N SER A 130 23.64 -18.06 6.09
CA SER A 130 22.65 -18.42 7.12
C SER A 130 21.56 -19.33 6.56
N ARG A 131 21.05 -19.02 5.35
CA ARG A 131 20.10 -19.87 4.64
C ARG A 131 20.69 -21.25 4.33
N GLY A 132 21.91 -21.31 3.80
CA GLY A 132 22.60 -22.56 3.50
C GLY A 132 22.80 -23.44 4.73
N ARG A 133 23.18 -22.86 5.87
CA ARG A 133 23.29 -23.57 7.16
C ARG A 133 21.94 -24.15 7.61
N LYS A 134 20.88 -23.34 7.63
CA LYS A 134 19.53 -23.78 8.04
C LYS A 134 19.00 -24.92 7.17
N ILE A 135 19.20 -24.84 5.85
CA ILE A 135 18.77 -25.91 4.92
C ILE A 135 19.51 -27.21 5.22
N ARG A 136 20.83 -27.16 5.44
CA ARG A 136 21.63 -28.34 5.78
C ARG A 136 21.20 -28.96 7.11
N GLU A 137 21.01 -28.14 8.14
CA GLU A 137 20.53 -28.59 9.45
C GLU A 137 19.17 -29.29 9.33
N HIS A 138 18.21 -28.66 8.64
CA HIS A 138 16.90 -29.26 8.36
C HIS A 138 17.01 -30.57 7.58
N ASN A 139 17.82 -30.62 6.52
CA ASN A 139 18.00 -31.83 5.72
C ASN A 139 18.65 -32.97 6.50
N ILE A 140 19.58 -32.67 7.42
CA ILE A 140 20.19 -33.63 8.34
C ILE A 140 19.12 -34.17 9.30
N GLU A 141 18.26 -33.30 9.83
CA GLU A 141 17.16 -33.69 10.71
C GLU A 141 16.14 -34.59 9.99
N VAL A 142 15.65 -34.19 8.82
CA VAL A 142 14.75 -35.00 7.98
C VAL A 142 15.38 -36.35 7.64
N LYS A 143 16.69 -36.40 7.38
CA LYS A 143 17.42 -37.65 7.14
C LYS A 143 17.48 -38.54 8.39
N LYS A 144 17.57 -37.98 9.59
CA LYS A 144 17.62 -38.72 10.86
C LYS A 144 16.24 -39.21 11.30
N THR A 145 15.21 -38.37 11.22
CA THR A 145 13.86 -38.67 11.71
C THR A 145 13.01 -39.42 10.69
N GLY A 146 13.36 -39.32 9.40
CA GLY A 146 12.52 -39.80 8.31
C GLY A 146 11.23 -38.99 8.10
N GLN A 147 11.05 -37.90 8.86
CA GLN A 147 9.87 -37.05 8.80
C GLN A 147 10.18 -35.71 8.13
N GLY A 148 9.31 -35.30 7.21
CA GLY A 148 9.44 -34.03 6.48
C GLY A 148 9.99 -34.18 5.06
N VAL A 149 10.03 -33.05 4.35
CA VAL A 149 10.55 -32.97 2.97
C VAL A 149 11.90 -32.27 2.99
N ARG A 150 12.88 -32.84 2.26
CA ARG A 150 14.19 -32.20 2.10
C ARG A 150 14.05 -30.92 1.30
N TRP A 151 14.72 -29.88 1.77
CA TRP A 151 14.81 -28.61 1.06
C TRP A 151 15.98 -28.63 0.08
N GLU A 152 15.80 -27.97 -1.06
CA GLU A 152 16.82 -27.87 -2.10
C GLU A 152 18.07 -27.13 -1.58
N GLU A 153 19.22 -27.79 -1.65
CA GLU A 153 20.51 -27.18 -1.33
C GLU A 153 21.09 -26.48 -2.55
N ARG A 154 21.26 -25.16 -2.43
CA ARG A 154 21.90 -24.36 -3.48
C ARG A 154 23.39 -24.34 -3.24
N VAL A 155 24.15 -24.76 -4.26
CA VAL A 155 25.63 -24.76 -4.22
C VAL A 155 26.18 -23.39 -3.79
N THR A 156 25.57 -22.31 -4.28
CA THR A 156 25.98 -20.94 -3.97
C THR A 156 25.84 -20.58 -2.50
N ASP A 157 24.91 -21.18 -1.75
CA ASP A 157 24.63 -20.75 -0.37
C ASP A 157 25.65 -21.30 0.65
N ASN A 158 26.59 -22.12 0.18
CA ASN A 158 27.60 -22.76 1.00
C ASN A 158 29.02 -22.25 0.71
N ASN A 159 29.19 -21.35 -0.26
CA ASN A 159 30.49 -20.82 -0.65
C ASN A 159 30.44 -19.29 -0.71
N GLU A 160 31.14 -18.64 0.21
CA GLU A 160 31.19 -17.18 0.30
C GLU A 160 31.71 -16.52 -0.99
N THR A 161 32.73 -17.10 -1.62
CA THR A 161 33.30 -16.59 -2.87
C THR A 161 32.24 -16.55 -3.97
N LEU A 162 31.49 -17.65 -4.17
CA LEU A 162 30.41 -17.70 -5.15
C LEU A 162 29.29 -16.70 -4.83
N ILE A 163 29.00 -16.45 -3.55
CA ILE A 163 27.99 -15.45 -3.15
C ILE A 163 28.46 -14.04 -3.53
N ARG A 164 29.71 -13.71 -3.21
CA ARG A 164 30.30 -12.41 -3.53
C ARG A 164 30.36 -12.19 -5.04
N GLU A 165 30.78 -13.19 -5.82
CA GLU A 165 30.79 -13.14 -7.29
C GLU A 165 29.40 -12.82 -7.85
N ARG A 166 28.34 -13.52 -7.39
CA ARG A 166 26.96 -13.23 -7.80
C ARG A 166 26.51 -11.82 -7.44
N TYR A 167 26.96 -11.31 -6.29
CA TYR A 167 26.64 -9.98 -5.85
C TYR A 167 27.39 -8.91 -6.67
N GLN A 168 28.63 -9.16 -7.08
CA GLN A 168 29.38 -8.28 -7.99
C GLN A 168 28.76 -8.22 -9.39
N ILE A 169 28.30 -9.36 -9.92
CA ILE A 169 27.51 -9.40 -11.18
C ILE A 169 26.28 -8.51 -11.06
N PHE A 170 25.56 -8.57 -9.93
CA PHE A 170 24.41 -7.69 -9.67
C PHE A 170 24.81 -6.20 -9.60
N LYS A 171 25.94 -5.87 -8.96
CA LYS A 171 26.48 -4.49 -8.91
C LYS A 171 27.04 -4.01 -10.25
N GLY A 172 27.23 -4.88 -11.23
CA GLY A 172 27.80 -4.54 -12.54
C GLY A 172 29.32 -4.41 -12.56
N LYS A 173 30.04 -4.99 -11.58
CA LYS A 173 31.50 -5.13 -11.63
C LYS A 173 31.85 -6.53 -12.12
N SER A 174 32.33 -6.64 -13.36
CA SER A 174 32.95 -7.89 -13.83
C SER A 174 34.30 -8.08 -13.14
N SER A 175 34.36 -9.00 -12.18
CA SER A 175 35.61 -9.58 -11.71
C SER A 175 36.13 -10.55 -12.78
N HIS A 176 36.79 -10.03 -13.81
CA HIS A 176 37.68 -10.79 -14.71
C HIS A 176 38.84 -9.87 -15.13
N ALA A 177 39.60 -9.41 -14.14
CA ALA A 177 41.02 -9.12 -14.35
C ALA A 177 41.77 -10.45 -14.23
N VAL A 178 41.63 -11.32 -15.23
CA VAL A 178 42.64 -12.35 -15.48
C VAL A 178 43.70 -11.66 -16.32
N ILE A 179 44.91 -11.60 -15.79
CA ILE A 179 46.10 -11.10 -16.48
C ILE A 179 46.34 -12.02 -17.68
N SER A 180 45.95 -11.59 -18.87
CA SER A 180 46.52 -12.09 -20.12
C SER A 180 46.97 -10.86 -20.92
N HIS A 181 48.29 -10.64 -20.92
CA HIS A 181 48.93 -9.79 -21.92
C HIS A 181 48.58 -10.35 -23.32
N GLU A 182 48.33 -9.44 -24.25
CA GLU A 182 48.11 -9.69 -25.70
C GLU A 182 46.73 -10.23 -26.10
N CYS A 183 45.80 -9.31 -26.38
CA CYS A 183 45.06 -9.17 -27.66
C CYS A 183 43.91 -8.15 -27.50
N ASN A 184 43.58 -7.47 -28.61
CA ASN A 184 42.60 -6.38 -28.77
C ASN A 184 41.27 -6.48 -27.97
N PRO A 185 40.60 -5.35 -27.66
CA PRO A 185 39.57 -5.29 -26.63
C PRO A 185 38.26 -5.91 -27.11
N PRO A 186 37.66 -6.87 -26.36
CA PRO A 186 36.26 -7.21 -26.55
C PRO A 186 35.39 -6.41 -25.59
N PHE A 187 34.34 -5.84 -26.17
CA PHE A 187 33.34 -4.94 -25.59
C PHE A 187 32.35 -5.70 -24.67
N PHE A 188 32.64 -5.96 -23.39
CA PHE A 188 31.69 -6.55 -22.40
C PHE A 188 32.20 -6.25 -20.96
N SER A 189 31.45 -5.98 -19.89
CA SER A 189 30.02 -5.97 -19.57
C SER A 189 29.77 -5.01 -18.37
N LEU A 190 28.77 -4.13 -18.45
CA LEU A 190 28.30 -3.22 -17.39
C LEU A 190 26.78 -3.41 -17.13
N ALA A 191 26.29 -4.62 -17.42
CA ALA A 191 24.92 -4.86 -17.89
C ALA A 191 23.81 -4.58 -16.87
N HIS A 192 23.99 -4.95 -15.59
CA HIS A 192 22.89 -4.87 -14.63
C HIS A 192 22.64 -3.46 -14.09
N TYR A 193 23.69 -2.73 -13.69
CA TYR A 193 23.53 -1.36 -13.17
C TYR A 193 23.16 -0.36 -14.27
N GLY A 194 23.72 -0.51 -15.48
CA GLY A 194 23.33 0.28 -16.66
C GLY A 194 21.84 0.10 -17.00
N SER A 195 21.35 -1.14 -16.95
CA SER A 195 19.92 -1.46 -17.12
C SER A 195 19.04 -0.78 -16.07
N LEU A 196 19.46 -0.78 -14.79
CA LEU A 196 18.72 -0.11 -13.70
C LEU A 196 18.63 1.41 -13.91
N LEU A 197 19.72 2.06 -14.30
CA LEU A 197 19.74 3.49 -14.61
C LEU A 197 18.90 3.85 -15.83
N LYS A 198 18.86 2.98 -16.86
CA LYS A 198 18.02 3.18 -18.03
C LYS A 198 16.55 3.05 -17.66
N LEU A 199 16.19 2.04 -16.87
CA LEU A 199 14.82 1.86 -16.36
C LEU A 199 14.35 3.03 -15.52
N SER A 200 15.21 3.57 -14.65
CA SER A 200 14.84 4.69 -13.78
C SER A 200 14.52 5.97 -14.56
N LYS A 201 14.95 6.07 -15.82
CA LYS A 201 14.60 7.17 -16.72
C LYS A 201 13.32 6.93 -17.52
N LEU A 202 12.91 5.67 -17.67
CA LEU A 202 11.77 5.28 -18.51
C LEU A 202 10.48 5.11 -17.72
N PHE A 203 10.57 4.56 -16.51
CA PHE A 203 9.41 4.18 -15.70
C PHE A 203 9.56 4.64 -14.26
N PRO A 204 8.45 4.83 -13.51
CA PRO A 204 8.49 4.96 -12.06
C PRO A 204 9.35 3.88 -11.42
N PHE A 205 10.39 4.31 -10.69
CA PHE A 205 11.47 3.46 -10.20
C PHE A 205 11.67 3.66 -8.70
N HIS A 206 11.52 2.57 -7.95
CA HIS A 206 11.70 2.54 -6.50
C HIS A 206 12.93 1.72 -6.14
N LEU A 207 13.86 2.35 -5.42
CA LEU A 207 15.00 1.69 -4.82
C LEU A 207 14.75 1.55 -3.33
N ILE A 208 14.50 0.33 -2.87
CA ILE A 208 14.07 0.04 -1.51
C ILE A 208 15.22 -0.61 -0.75
N ASN A 209 15.57 -0.01 0.39
CA ASN A 209 16.51 -0.60 1.32
C ASN A 209 15.87 -1.80 2.05
N ALA A 210 16.40 -3.00 1.78
CA ALA A 210 15.94 -4.28 2.30
C ALA A 210 16.84 -4.86 3.40
N THR A 211 17.67 -4.02 4.04
CA THR A 211 18.58 -4.42 5.13
C THR A 211 17.86 -4.77 6.43
N GLY A 212 16.73 -4.13 6.73
CA GLY A 212 15.94 -4.35 7.94
C GLY A 212 15.25 -5.71 8.03
N THR A 213 14.40 -5.86 9.04
CA THR A 213 13.54 -7.05 9.23
C THR A 213 12.48 -7.16 8.13
N ILE A 214 11.90 -8.35 7.95
CA ILE A 214 10.83 -8.57 6.95
C ILE A 214 9.67 -7.58 7.14
N LYS A 215 9.31 -7.31 8.40
CA LYS A 215 8.19 -6.40 8.73
C LYS A 215 8.53 -4.94 8.39
N GLU A 216 9.72 -4.47 8.75
CA GLU A 216 10.16 -3.11 8.43
C GLU A 216 10.27 -2.88 6.93
N VAL A 217 10.89 -3.83 6.22
CA VAL A 217 11.02 -3.75 4.75
C VAL A 217 9.64 -3.76 4.10
N MET A 218 8.69 -4.55 4.62
CA MET A 218 7.30 -4.52 4.14
C MET A 218 6.67 -3.14 4.33
N GLN A 219 6.84 -2.52 5.50
CA GLN A 219 6.29 -1.19 5.76
C GLN A 219 6.87 -0.14 4.82
N ILE A 220 8.17 -0.22 4.53
CA ILE A 220 8.81 0.67 3.54
C ILE A 220 8.21 0.44 2.15
N ILE A 221 8.09 -0.82 1.72
CA ILE A 221 7.48 -1.18 0.42
C ILE A 221 6.06 -0.62 0.30
N LEU A 222 5.24 -0.82 1.33
CA LEU A 222 3.85 -0.34 1.33
C LEU A 222 3.77 1.19 1.29
N LYS A 223 4.59 1.87 2.11
CA LYS A 223 4.64 3.34 2.14
C LYS A 223 5.06 3.94 0.79
N GLU A 224 6.06 3.35 0.13
CA GLU A 224 6.50 3.75 -1.20
C GLU A 224 5.41 3.57 -2.27
N PHE A 225 4.54 2.57 -2.08
CA PHE A 225 3.42 2.31 -2.99
C PHE A 225 2.19 3.17 -2.71
N GLU A 226 1.88 3.48 -1.44
CA GLU A 226 0.78 4.36 -1.03
C GLU A 226 0.97 5.80 -1.54
N TYR A 227 2.19 6.33 -1.49
CA TYR A 227 2.49 7.69 -1.97
C TYR A 227 2.09 7.92 -3.44
N GLN A 228 1.99 6.86 -4.25
CA GLN A 228 1.70 6.96 -5.67
C GLN A 228 0.28 6.62 -6.10
N SER A 229 -0.58 6.07 -5.22
CA SER A 229 -2.00 5.89 -5.59
C SER A 229 -2.69 7.23 -5.90
N SER A 230 -2.18 8.34 -5.35
CA SER A 230 -2.60 9.70 -5.69
C SER A 230 -2.09 10.21 -7.05
N LEU A 231 -1.06 9.58 -7.64
CA LEU A 231 -0.38 10.00 -8.88
C LEU A 231 -0.71 9.09 -10.09
N GLU A 232 -1.59 8.12 -9.91
CA GLU A 232 -1.99 7.15 -10.97
C GLU A 232 -3.13 7.66 -11.85
N LEU A 233 -3.72 8.79 -11.50
CA LEU A 233 -4.77 9.41 -12.27
C LEU A 233 -4.20 10.07 -13.52
N ASP A 234 -4.98 10.06 -14.60
CA ASP A 234 -4.68 10.91 -15.74
C ASP A 234 -4.63 12.39 -15.30
N SER A 235 -3.85 13.23 -15.98
CA SER A 235 -3.63 14.63 -15.56
C SER A 235 -4.94 15.36 -15.36
N GLU A 236 -5.89 15.19 -16.29
CA GLU A 236 -7.20 15.84 -16.21
C GLU A 236 -8.03 15.33 -15.02
N THR A 237 -7.91 14.04 -14.71
CA THR A 237 -8.61 13.42 -13.57
C THR A 237 -7.97 13.84 -12.25
N PHE A 238 -6.64 13.91 -12.20
CA PHE A 238 -5.91 14.40 -11.03
C PHE A 238 -6.27 15.85 -10.73
N ASP A 239 -6.19 16.73 -11.73
CA ASP A 239 -6.52 18.14 -11.56
C ASP A 239 -7.95 18.32 -11.04
N SER A 240 -8.90 17.53 -11.57
CA SER A 240 -10.31 17.56 -11.17
C SER A 240 -10.55 17.21 -9.69
N ILE A 241 -9.74 16.34 -9.09
CA ILE A 241 -9.94 15.89 -7.69
C ILE A 241 -8.89 16.40 -6.70
N SER A 242 -7.81 17.03 -7.19
CA SER A 242 -6.66 17.47 -6.38
C SER A 242 -7.02 18.45 -5.27
N HIS A 243 -8.13 19.18 -5.41
CA HIS A 243 -8.66 20.10 -4.39
C HIS A 243 -9.25 19.38 -3.17
N ILE A 244 -9.54 18.08 -3.27
CA ILE A 244 -10.02 17.25 -2.18
C ILE A 244 -8.79 16.66 -1.46
N PRO A 245 -8.55 17.00 -0.18
CA PRO A 245 -7.41 16.49 0.55
C PRO A 245 -7.52 14.98 0.72
N VAL A 246 -6.38 14.28 0.68
CA VAL A 246 -6.37 12.84 0.96
C VAL A 246 -6.75 12.58 2.42
N ALA A 247 -7.40 11.46 2.70
CA ALA A 247 -7.88 11.14 4.05
C ALA A 247 -6.78 11.20 5.12
N SER A 248 -5.54 10.84 4.77
CA SER A 248 -4.39 10.93 5.66
C SER A 248 -3.98 12.37 6.01
N GLN A 249 -4.36 13.36 5.20
CA GLN A 249 -4.09 14.77 5.43
C GLN A 249 -5.14 15.47 6.28
N ILE A 250 -6.39 14.98 6.29
CA ILE A 250 -7.53 15.61 7.00
C ILE A 250 -7.27 15.79 8.51
N GLY A 251 -6.41 14.95 9.10
CA GLY A 251 -6.08 14.98 10.53
C GLY A 251 -4.80 15.71 10.94
N ILE A 252 -3.92 16.10 9.99
CA ILE A 252 -2.54 16.53 10.32
C ILE A 252 -2.52 17.77 11.22
N HIS A 253 -3.41 18.73 10.97
CA HIS A 253 -3.51 19.97 11.74
C HIS A 253 -4.82 20.10 12.54
N ALA A 254 -5.65 19.05 12.53
CA ALA A 254 -7.01 19.10 13.09
C ALA A 254 -7.06 19.57 14.55
N ARG A 255 -6.08 19.18 15.38
CA ARG A 255 -5.99 19.65 16.78
C ARG A 255 -5.67 21.15 16.87
N GLN A 256 -4.72 21.64 16.08
CA GLN A 256 -4.36 23.06 16.09
C GLN A 256 -5.52 23.91 15.56
N ASP A 257 -6.19 23.44 14.50
CA ASP A 257 -7.36 24.10 13.94
C ASP A 257 -8.52 24.16 14.93
N LEU A 258 -8.75 23.07 15.69
CA LEU A 258 -9.75 23.03 16.77
C LEU A 258 -9.46 24.06 17.87
N ILE A 259 -8.21 24.14 18.34
CA ILE A 259 -7.79 25.12 19.35
C ILE A 259 -8.02 26.54 18.82
N ASN A 260 -7.59 26.82 17.59
CA ASN A 260 -7.77 28.14 16.97
C ASN A 260 -9.26 28.52 16.86
N ARG A 261 -10.14 27.58 16.50
CA ARG A 261 -11.60 27.82 16.46
C ARG A 261 -12.16 28.15 17.84
N LEU A 262 -11.77 27.40 18.88
CA LEU A 262 -12.22 27.65 20.26
C LEU A 262 -11.75 29.02 20.79
N GLU A 263 -10.49 29.38 20.55
CA GLU A 263 -9.97 30.71 20.89
C GLU A 263 -10.71 31.82 20.13
N HIS A 264 -11.02 31.59 18.86
CA HIS A 264 -11.78 32.51 18.03
C HIS A 264 -13.22 32.71 18.54
N TYR A 265 -13.89 31.63 18.94
CA TYR A 265 -15.22 31.69 19.55
C TYR A 265 -15.22 32.55 20.83
N GLN A 266 -14.22 32.38 21.69
CA GLN A 266 -14.05 33.17 22.90
C GLN A 266 -13.83 34.67 22.62
N GLN A 267 -13.17 35.00 21.50
CA GLN A 267 -12.89 36.38 21.10
C GLN A 267 -14.10 37.08 20.45
N ILE A 268 -14.84 36.37 19.59
CA ILE A 268 -15.94 36.96 18.82
C ILE A 268 -17.25 37.00 19.58
N ASP A 269 -17.66 35.88 20.19
CA ASP A 269 -18.94 35.77 20.88
C ASP A 269 -18.80 34.94 22.17
N PRO A 270 -18.23 35.53 23.23
CA PRO A 270 -18.06 34.84 24.51
C PRO A 270 -19.41 34.49 25.17
N LYS A 271 -20.49 35.20 24.83
CA LYS A 271 -21.82 34.92 25.38
C LYS A 271 -22.39 33.65 24.78
N LEU A 272 -22.35 33.51 23.45
CA LEU A 272 -22.81 32.30 22.78
C LEU A 272 -22.00 31.07 23.22
N LEU A 273 -20.68 31.21 23.34
CA LEU A 273 -19.84 30.13 23.85
C LEU A 273 -20.22 29.73 25.29
N HIS A 274 -20.52 30.70 26.15
CA HIS A 274 -21.00 30.44 27.51
C HIS A 274 -22.37 29.72 27.52
N ASP A 275 -23.29 30.11 26.64
CA ASP A 275 -24.60 29.45 26.50
C ASP A 275 -24.45 28.01 26.01
N VAL A 276 -23.50 27.74 25.10
CA VAL A 276 -23.14 26.40 24.64
C VAL A 276 -22.60 25.55 25.79
N ILE A 277 -21.67 26.09 26.59
CA ILE A 277 -21.11 25.37 27.75
C ILE A 277 -22.22 25.04 28.75
N THR A 278 -23.10 26.01 29.05
CA THR A 278 -24.23 25.82 29.95
C THR A 278 -25.22 24.77 29.42
N PHE A 279 -25.45 24.74 28.10
CA PHE A 279 -26.24 23.70 27.45
C PHE A 279 -25.60 22.32 27.58
N ILE A 280 -24.29 22.21 27.32
CA ILE A 280 -23.54 20.95 27.48
C ILE A 280 -23.66 20.45 28.92
N ASP A 281 -23.35 21.29 29.90
CA ASP A 281 -23.37 20.93 31.32
C ASP A 281 -24.77 20.53 31.80
N GLY A 282 -25.80 21.28 31.38
CA GLY A 282 -27.17 21.07 31.83
C GLY A 282 -27.93 19.96 31.12
N ARG A 283 -27.59 19.64 29.86
CA ARG A 283 -28.40 18.75 29.01
C ARG A 283 -27.63 17.56 28.46
N VAL A 284 -26.37 17.74 28.07
CA VAL A 284 -25.57 16.70 27.40
C VAL A 284 -24.79 15.86 28.41
N MET A 285 -24.08 16.50 29.34
CA MET A 285 -23.26 15.83 30.35
C MET A 285 -24.03 14.85 31.26
N PRO A 286 -25.27 15.14 31.71
CA PRO A 286 -26.05 14.18 32.48
C PRO A 286 -26.31 12.87 31.72
N LEU A 287 -26.51 12.96 30.41
CA LEU A 287 -26.68 11.79 29.56
C LEU A 287 -25.37 11.01 29.43
N ILE A 288 -24.26 11.69 29.12
CA ILE A 288 -22.92 11.08 29.02
C ILE A 288 -22.59 10.32 30.32
N ASN A 289 -22.80 10.94 31.48
CA ASN A 289 -22.53 10.33 32.77
C ASN A 289 -23.34 9.04 32.99
N ARG A 290 -24.63 9.04 32.61
CA ARG A 290 -25.50 7.86 32.67
C ARG A 290 -25.04 6.74 31.74
N HIS A 291 -24.36 7.08 30.65
CA HIS A 291 -23.86 6.16 29.63
C HIS A 291 -22.34 5.89 29.75
N SER A 292 -21.71 6.24 30.88
CA SER A 292 -20.28 6.05 31.15
C SER A 292 -19.78 4.61 30.91
N ILE A 293 -20.62 3.61 31.17
CA ILE A 293 -20.31 2.19 30.95
C ILE A 293 -20.39 1.78 29.48
N SER A 294 -21.35 2.32 28.71
CA SER A 294 -21.50 1.96 27.29
C SER A 294 -20.40 2.58 26.42
N GLY A 295 -19.82 3.71 26.85
CA GLY A 295 -18.86 4.49 26.06
C GLY A 295 -19.50 5.16 24.83
N HIS A 296 -20.83 5.27 24.82
CA HIS A 296 -21.60 5.85 23.74
C HIS A 296 -22.93 6.38 24.27
N ALA A 297 -23.29 7.61 23.88
CA ALA A 297 -24.53 8.29 24.24
C ALA A 297 -25.18 8.94 23.01
N ASN A 298 -26.51 8.83 22.92
CA ASN A 298 -27.31 9.44 21.85
C ASN A 298 -28.22 10.51 22.42
N PHE A 299 -27.83 11.77 22.28
CA PHE A 299 -28.63 12.91 22.71
C PHE A 299 -29.62 13.28 21.62
N ARG A 300 -30.92 13.31 21.94
CA ARG A 300 -31.99 13.74 21.03
C ARG A 300 -32.74 14.91 21.63
N SER A 301 -32.96 15.95 20.84
CA SER A 301 -33.62 17.17 21.31
C SER A 301 -34.37 17.89 20.19
N GLU A 302 -35.42 18.61 20.57
CA GLU A 302 -36.15 19.56 19.72
C GLU A 302 -35.78 21.02 20.08
N ASP A 303 -34.73 21.20 20.87
CA ASP A 303 -34.26 22.53 21.30
C ASP A 303 -33.92 23.41 20.09
N PRO A 304 -34.60 24.56 19.92
CA PRO A 304 -34.38 25.44 18.77
C PRO A 304 -32.95 25.95 18.65
N ARG A 305 -32.16 25.99 19.73
CA ARG A 305 -30.75 26.42 19.67
C ARG A 305 -29.91 25.54 18.76
N LEU A 306 -30.27 24.26 18.62
CA LEU A 306 -29.59 23.31 17.73
C LEU A 306 -29.93 23.51 16.25
N SER A 307 -30.85 24.42 15.91
CA SER A 307 -31.06 24.86 14.53
C SER A 307 -30.00 25.86 14.06
N ASN A 308 -29.21 26.43 14.98
CA ASN A 308 -28.14 27.37 14.65
C ASN A 308 -26.84 26.59 14.36
N PRO A 309 -26.31 26.63 13.12
CA PRO A 309 -25.08 25.91 12.77
C PRO A 309 -23.91 26.27 13.68
N LEU A 310 -23.73 27.54 14.02
CA LEU A 310 -22.62 27.98 14.87
C LEU A 310 -22.72 27.43 16.30
N PHE A 311 -23.94 27.32 16.83
CA PHE A 311 -24.17 26.72 18.15
C PHE A 311 -23.81 25.22 18.15
N VAL A 312 -24.15 24.53 17.05
CA VAL A 312 -23.81 23.11 16.85
C VAL A 312 -22.30 22.93 16.70
N ASP A 313 -21.65 23.73 15.86
CA ASP A 313 -20.20 23.69 15.66
C ASP A 313 -19.44 23.91 16.98
N MET A 314 -19.81 24.95 17.73
CA MET A 314 -19.25 25.20 19.07
C MET A 314 -19.49 24.02 20.03
N THR A 315 -20.69 23.41 19.99
CA THR A 315 -21.01 22.25 20.84
C THR A 315 -20.11 21.06 20.50
N MET A 316 -19.93 20.77 19.20
CA MET A 316 -19.08 19.69 18.72
C MET A 316 -17.60 19.94 19.04
N ASP A 317 -17.12 21.16 18.86
CA ASP A 317 -15.73 21.53 19.13
C ASP A 317 -15.39 21.47 20.61
N VAL A 318 -16.26 21.99 21.50
CA VAL A 318 -16.07 21.92 22.95
C VAL A 318 -16.00 20.47 23.44
N LEU A 319 -16.90 19.61 22.95
CA LEU A 319 -16.88 18.19 23.28
C LEU A 319 -15.64 17.50 22.69
N SER A 320 -15.27 17.82 21.45
CA SER A 320 -14.08 17.24 20.80
C SER A 320 -12.79 17.57 21.54
N GLU A 321 -12.60 18.81 22.01
CA GLU A 321 -11.42 19.17 22.80
C GLU A 321 -11.40 18.49 24.18
N ARG A 322 -12.57 18.15 24.71
CA ARG A 322 -12.69 17.35 25.94
C ARG A 322 -12.51 15.83 25.72
N GLY A 323 -12.24 15.39 24.50
CA GLY A 323 -11.95 13.99 24.17
C GLY A 323 -13.16 13.15 23.82
N TYR A 324 -14.31 13.76 23.52
CA TYR A 324 -15.47 13.07 22.97
C TYR A 324 -15.39 13.03 21.44
N HIS A 325 -15.85 11.95 20.82
CA HIS A 325 -16.05 11.91 19.37
C HIS A 325 -17.53 12.17 19.08
N VAL A 326 -17.81 13.25 18.35
CA VAL A 326 -19.18 13.75 18.19
C VAL A 326 -19.56 13.85 16.73
N ASN A 327 -20.76 13.37 16.39
CA ASN A 327 -21.40 13.58 15.11
C ASN A 327 -22.80 14.16 15.31
N PHE A 328 -23.19 15.12 14.49
CA PHE A 328 -24.51 15.74 14.51
C PHE A 328 -25.35 15.33 13.29
N ASP A 329 -26.64 15.08 13.53
CA ASP A 329 -27.63 14.76 12.51
C ASP A 329 -28.93 15.54 12.78
N GLN A 330 -29.55 16.08 11.72
CA GLN A 330 -30.83 16.76 11.78
C GLN A 330 -31.88 15.93 11.04
N ARG A 331 -32.91 15.52 11.77
CA ARG A 331 -34.01 14.73 11.23
C ARG A 331 -35.28 15.57 11.14
N VAL A 332 -35.88 15.56 9.96
CA VAL A 332 -37.14 16.25 9.69
C VAL A 332 -38.22 15.20 9.49
N HIS A 333 -39.33 15.34 10.20
CA HIS A 333 -40.49 14.47 10.02
C HIS A 333 -41.76 15.32 9.91
N ASP A 334 -42.56 15.02 8.90
CA ASP A 334 -43.84 15.67 8.66
C ASP A 334 -44.94 14.83 9.33
N VAL A 335 -45.64 15.42 10.29
CA VAL A 335 -46.71 14.77 11.06
C VAL A 335 -48.07 15.27 10.54
N PRO A 336 -49.01 14.39 10.17
CA PRO A 336 -50.33 14.80 9.76
C PRO A 336 -51.12 15.36 10.94
N VAL A 337 -51.48 16.64 10.87
CA VAL A 337 -52.21 17.35 11.92
C VAL A 337 -53.68 17.55 11.58
N ARG A 338 -54.03 17.59 10.29
CA ARG A 338 -55.42 17.76 9.86
C ARG A 338 -55.67 17.09 8.52
N PHE A 339 -56.84 16.48 8.37
CA PHE A 339 -57.35 15.96 7.11
C PHE A 339 -58.60 16.73 6.70
N ASP A 340 -58.59 17.34 5.52
CA ASP A 340 -59.77 17.96 4.92
C ASP A 340 -60.58 16.91 4.16
N VAL A 341 -61.72 16.54 4.73
CA VAL A 341 -62.63 15.54 4.19
C VAL A 341 -63.26 15.95 2.85
N LYS A 342 -63.35 17.25 2.54
CA LYS A 342 -63.94 17.74 1.29
C LYS A 342 -62.95 17.75 0.14
N THR A 343 -61.69 18.07 0.41
CA THR A 343 -60.64 18.21 -0.62
C THR A 343 -59.67 17.03 -0.67
N GLY A 344 -59.69 16.15 0.34
CA GLY A 344 -58.73 15.06 0.51
C GLY A 344 -57.34 15.52 0.94
N LYS A 345 -57.16 16.81 1.26
CA LYS A 345 -55.86 17.39 1.62
C LYS A 345 -55.47 17.01 3.04
N ILE A 346 -54.23 16.58 3.24
CA ILE A 346 -53.61 16.41 4.56
C ILE A 346 -52.74 17.64 4.82
N ASP A 347 -53.04 18.39 5.88
CA ASP A 347 -52.12 19.40 6.38
C ASP A 347 -51.10 18.73 7.30
N LEU A 348 -49.83 18.99 7.03
CA LEU A 348 -48.68 18.43 7.73
C LEU A 348 -48.03 19.51 8.58
N GLU A 349 -47.63 19.16 9.80
CA GLU A 349 -46.76 19.97 10.65
C GLU A 349 -45.34 19.37 10.63
N ARG A 350 -44.34 20.22 10.44
CA ARG A 350 -42.95 19.79 10.32
C ARG A 350 -42.25 19.85 11.66
N HIS A 351 -41.78 18.69 12.12
CA HIS A 351 -41.03 18.56 13.37
C HIS A 351 -39.54 18.32 13.07
N TYR A 352 -38.69 19.01 13.83
CA TYR A 352 -37.24 18.92 13.74
C TYR A 352 -36.69 18.21 14.98
N THR A 353 -35.96 17.12 14.77
CA THR A 353 -35.25 16.42 15.82
C THR A 353 -33.75 16.47 15.55
N TYR A 354 -33.01 17.02 16.50
CA TYR A 354 -31.55 17.11 16.45
C TYR A 354 -30.94 15.95 17.24
N VAL A 355 -29.96 15.28 16.65
CA VAL A 355 -29.32 14.09 17.22
C VAL A 355 -27.82 14.32 17.31
N LEU A 356 -27.27 14.26 18.52
CA LEU A 356 -25.83 14.18 18.76
C LEU A 356 -25.46 12.76 19.16
N ASN A 357 -24.65 12.11 18.33
CA ASN A 357 -24.03 10.82 18.64
C ASN A 357 -22.66 11.09 19.26
N ILE A 358 -22.43 10.59 20.46
CA ILE A 358 -21.26 10.92 21.27
C ILE A 358 -20.59 9.63 21.73
N ASP A 359 -19.38 9.37 21.23
CA ASP A 359 -18.53 8.25 21.66
C ASP A 359 -17.43 8.73 22.62
N PHE A 360 -17.11 7.92 23.62
CA PHE A 360 -16.07 8.22 24.61
C PHE A 360 -15.50 6.94 25.23
N PRO A 361 -14.31 7.01 25.88
CA PRO A 361 -13.68 5.83 26.47
C PRO A 361 -14.59 5.07 27.44
N LYS A 362 -14.74 3.77 27.22
CA LYS A 362 -15.53 2.89 28.09
C LYS A 362 -14.93 2.79 29.48
N HIS A 363 -15.77 2.84 30.51
CA HIS A 363 -15.37 2.45 31.86
C HIS A 363 -15.67 0.98 32.12
N TYR A 364 -14.60 0.22 32.38
CA TYR A 364 -14.72 -1.19 32.73
C TYR A 364 -15.08 -1.33 34.21
N ILE A 365 -16.13 -2.12 34.48
CA ILE A 365 -16.45 -2.55 35.83
C ILE A 365 -15.29 -3.44 36.29
N ARG A 366 -14.50 -2.97 37.27
CA ARG A 366 -13.51 -3.82 37.94
C ARG A 366 -14.28 -4.92 38.67
N ALA A 367 -13.88 -6.17 38.49
CA ALA A 367 -14.42 -7.27 39.29
C ALA A 367 -14.20 -6.93 40.77
N LEU A 368 -15.26 -7.03 41.57
CA LEU A 368 -15.15 -6.94 43.03
C LEU A 368 -14.12 -7.98 43.47
N GLU A 369 -12.99 -7.53 44.01
CA GLU A 369 -12.16 -8.41 44.83
C GLU A 369 -13.08 -8.96 45.91
N GLN A 370 -13.19 -10.30 45.96
CA GLN A 370 -13.95 -10.99 46.98
C GLN A 370 -13.53 -10.42 48.33
N LYS A 371 -14.48 -9.84 49.08
CA LYS A 371 -14.30 -9.60 50.50
C LYS A 371 -14.03 -10.97 51.13
N PHE A 372 -12.77 -11.30 51.33
CA PHE A 372 -12.39 -12.40 52.21
C PHE A 372 -12.60 -11.87 53.63
N ASP A 373 -13.61 -12.43 54.30
CA ASP A 373 -13.83 -12.29 55.75
C ASP A 373 -12.67 -12.93 56.54
#